data_AF-A0A2K3NGB8-F1
#
_entry.id   AF-A0A2K3NGB8-F1
#
_cell.length_a   1.000
_cell.length_b   1.000
_cell.length_c   1.000
_cell.angle_alpha   90.00
_cell.angle_beta   90.00
_cell.angle_gamma   90.00
#
_symmetry.space_group_name_H-M   'P 1'
#
loop_
_entity.id
_entity.type
_entity.pdbx_description
1 polymer ?
#
loop_
_entity_poly.entity_id
_entity_poly.type
_entity_poly.pdbx_seq_one_letter_code
_entity_poly.pdbx_strand_id
1 'polypeptide(L)'
;MEIFSLYGVGLPTERAYIYKLSPFAECYIPFEIDPTADGGAEVSCLNDGVYTVDGDETVPVLSSGFMCAKGWRGKTRFNPSGIKTYVREYDHSPPANLLEGRGTQSGAHVDIMGNFALIEDVMRVAAGAKGEELGGDRVYSDIFKWSDRIKLPL
;
A
#
# COMPACT_ATOMS: atom_id res chain seq x y z
N MET A 1 -7.34 -23.92 2.06
CA MET A 1 -6.36 -22.91 1.61
C MET A 1 -7.07 -21.60 1.53
N GLU A 2 -6.46 -20.53 2.05
CA GLU A 2 -6.97 -19.16 2.06
C GLU A 2 -5.80 -18.25 1.64
N ILE A 3 -6.09 -17.11 1.03
CA ILE A 3 -5.09 -16.12 0.61
C ILE A 3 -5.27 -14.89 1.49
N PHE A 4 -4.18 -14.45 2.11
CA PHE A 4 -4.14 -13.24 2.93
C PHE A 4 -3.25 -12.21 2.26
N SER A 5 -3.77 -11.01 2.00
CA SER A 5 -2.98 -9.86 1.56
C SER A 5 -2.77 -8.93 2.74
N LEU A 6 -1.54 -8.94 3.24
CA LEU A 6 -1.09 -8.22 4.43
C LEU A 6 -0.21 -7.06 3.95
N TYR A 7 -0.62 -5.81 4.14
CA TYR A 7 0.15 -4.63 3.67
C TYR A 7 -0.16 -3.37 4.48
N GLY A 8 0.79 -2.44 4.48
CA GLY A 8 0.69 -1.17 5.18
C GLY A 8 -0.10 -0.13 4.40
N VAL A 9 -0.75 0.79 5.13
CA VAL A 9 -1.52 1.91 4.59
C VAL A 9 -1.32 3.15 5.46
N GLY A 10 -1.79 4.31 5.00
CA GLY A 10 -1.76 5.56 5.76
C GLY A 10 -0.50 6.39 5.56
N LEU A 11 0.40 5.99 4.64
CA LEU A 11 1.62 6.73 4.33
C LEU A 11 1.59 7.31 2.91
N PRO A 12 2.16 8.52 2.70
CA PRO A 12 2.36 9.05 1.36
C PRO A 12 3.34 8.18 0.57
N THR A 13 2.88 7.66 -0.56
CA THR A 13 3.65 6.82 -1.47
C THR A 13 3.70 7.40 -2.86
N GLU A 14 4.88 7.40 -3.47
CA GLU A 14 5.12 7.97 -4.79
C GLU A 14 4.29 7.27 -5.88
N ARG A 15 3.64 8.07 -6.75
CA ARG A 15 2.80 7.59 -7.86
C ARG A 15 3.28 8.09 -9.21
N ALA A 16 3.71 9.34 -9.28
CA ALA A 16 4.12 9.97 -10.53
C ALA A 16 5.11 11.10 -10.27
N TYR A 17 5.86 11.45 -11.29
CA TYR A 17 6.92 12.47 -11.21
C TYR A 17 6.73 13.51 -12.32
N ILE A 18 7.03 14.76 -11.99
CA ILE A 18 7.15 15.86 -12.96
C ILE A 18 8.63 15.99 -13.30
N TYR A 19 8.94 15.85 -14.58
CA TYR A 19 10.30 15.98 -15.09
C TYR A 19 10.49 17.30 -15.82
N LYS A 20 11.68 17.88 -15.71
CA LYS A 20 12.15 18.98 -16.54
C LYS A 20 13.38 18.58 -17.34
N LEU A 21 13.61 19.30 -18.43
CA LEU A 21 14.79 19.11 -19.27
C LEU A 21 16.02 19.72 -18.58
N SER A 22 17.08 18.92 -18.42
CA SER A 22 18.37 19.35 -17.88
C SER A 22 19.41 19.39 -19.01
N PRO A 23 19.76 20.58 -19.54
CA PRO A 23 20.66 20.70 -20.69
C PRO A 23 22.12 20.35 -20.39
N PHE A 24 22.47 20.19 -19.11
CA PHE A 24 23.82 19.89 -18.62
C PHE A 24 23.91 18.51 -17.95
N ALA A 25 22.99 17.59 -18.25
CA ALA A 25 23.06 16.25 -17.70
C ALA A 25 24.38 15.57 -18.10
N GLU A 26 25.20 15.21 -17.10
CA GLU A 26 26.46 14.47 -17.32
C GLU A 26 26.23 13.06 -17.88
N CYS A 27 24.99 12.55 -17.78
CA CYS A 27 24.54 11.26 -18.29
C CYS A 27 23.55 11.43 -19.46
N TYR A 28 23.44 10.40 -20.31
CA TYR A 28 22.62 10.35 -21.53
C TYR A 28 21.09 10.59 -21.36
N ILE A 29 20.59 10.85 -20.16
CA ILE A 29 19.17 11.10 -19.88
C ILE A 29 19.01 12.59 -19.54
N PRO A 30 18.44 13.41 -20.45
CA PRO A 30 18.36 14.85 -20.27
C PRO A 30 17.17 15.27 -19.38
N PHE A 31 16.70 14.40 -18.48
CA PHE A 31 15.53 14.64 -17.64
C PHE A 31 15.88 14.47 -16.17
N GLU A 32 15.48 15.44 -15.36
CA GLU A 32 15.55 15.38 -13.89
C GLU A 32 14.16 15.69 -13.32
N ILE A 33 13.87 15.17 -12.12
CA ILE A 33 12.65 15.55 -11.40
C ILE A 33 12.72 17.07 -11.17
N ASP A 34 11.62 17.77 -11.40
CA ASP A 34 11.55 19.20 -11.16
C ASP A 34 11.17 19.50 -9.70
N PRO A 35 12.12 19.82 -8.81
CA PRO A 35 11.81 20.12 -7.42
C PRO A 35 11.04 21.44 -7.27
N THR A 36 10.95 22.26 -8.32
CA THR A 36 10.20 23.52 -8.27
C THR A 36 8.71 23.33 -8.56
N ALA A 37 8.32 22.13 -9.00
CA ALA A 37 6.93 21.79 -9.26
C ALA A 37 6.25 21.39 -7.93
N ASP A 38 5.58 22.36 -7.32
CA ASP A 38 4.75 22.19 -6.14
C ASP A 38 3.30 22.56 -6.51
N GLY A 39 2.33 21.77 -6.05
CA GLY A 39 0.92 22.07 -6.30
C GLY A 39 0.33 23.11 -5.33
N GLY A 40 1.13 23.67 -4.43
CA GLY A 40 0.77 24.80 -3.57
C GLY A 40 0.12 24.40 -2.25
N ALA A 41 -0.16 25.43 -1.43
CA ALA A 41 -0.52 25.27 -0.01
C ALA A 41 -1.88 24.60 0.27
N GLU A 42 -2.76 24.43 -0.73
CA GLU A 42 -4.07 23.81 -0.55
C GLU A 42 -4.13 22.44 -1.21
N VAL A 43 -3.94 21.39 -0.39
CA VAL A 43 -4.31 19.99 -0.68
C VAL A 43 -3.69 19.45 -1.98
N SER A 44 -2.47 19.86 -2.25
CA SER A 44 -1.66 19.30 -3.33
C SER A 44 -1.05 17.97 -2.89
N CYS A 45 -1.35 16.89 -3.61
CA CYS A 45 -0.59 15.63 -3.50
C CYS A 45 0.79 15.72 -4.20
N LEU A 46 1.18 16.88 -4.71
CA LEU A 46 2.43 17.14 -5.41
C LEU A 46 3.37 17.96 -4.51
N ASN A 47 4.52 17.38 -4.16
CA ASN A 47 5.60 18.06 -3.46
C ASN A 47 6.93 17.76 -4.15
N ASP A 48 7.76 18.78 -4.37
CA ASP A 48 9.09 18.66 -4.99
C ASP A 48 9.09 17.83 -6.30
N GLY A 49 8.06 17.99 -7.13
CA GLY A 49 7.91 17.26 -8.39
C GLY A 49 7.39 15.83 -8.24
N VAL A 50 7.02 15.38 -7.04
CA VAL A 50 6.54 14.02 -6.76
C VAL A 50 5.06 14.04 -6.37
N TYR A 51 4.24 13.34 -7.14
CA TYR A 51 2.85 13.03 -6.76
C TYR A 51 2.81 11.84 -5.83
N THR A 52 2.16 11.97 -4.68
CA THR A 52 1.92 10.88 -3.74
C THR A 52 0.46 10.44 -3.70
N VAL A 53 0.23 9.22 -3.23
CA VAL A 53 -1.07 8.63 -2.90
C VAL A 53 -0.92 7.75 -1.65
N ASP A 54 -2.02 7.23 -1.13
CA ASP A 54 -1.99 6.29 0.00
C ASP A 54 -1.24 4.99 -0.35
N GLY A 55 -0.40 4.52 0.57
CA GLY A 55 0.42 3.31 0.48
C GLY A 55 1.29 3.08 1.72
N ASP A 56 2.42 2.41 1.52
CA ASP A 56 3.40 2.05 2.56
C ASP A 56 4.74 2.80 2.41
N GLU A 57 4.74 4.03 1.91
CA GLU A 57 5.90 4.81 1.42
C GLU A 57 6.53 4.30 0.11
N THR A 58 6.43 3.02 -0.24
CA THR A 58 7.05 2.45 -1.45
C THR A 58 6.04 1.96 -2.49
N VAL A 59 5.02 1.23 -2.05
CA VAL A 59 4.02 0.55 -2.87
C VAL A 59 2.63 1.15 -2.60
N PRO A 60 1.98 1.75 -3.62
CA PRO A 60 0.63 2.28 -3.45
C PRO A 60 -0.37 1.20 -3.03
N VAL A 61 -1.36 1.55 -2.21
CA VAL A 61 -2.43 0.62 -1.77
C VAL A 61 -3.11 -0.06 -2.94
N LEU A 62 -3.31 0.67 -4.06
CA LEU A 62 -3.92 0.09 -5.26
C LEU A 62 -3.11 -1.10 -5.81
N SER A 63 -1.78 -1.04 -5.73
CA SER A 63 -0.90 -2.14 -6.17
C SER A 63 -0.98 -3.33 -5.19
N SER A 64 -0.88 -3.07 -3.89
CA SER A 64 -0.88 -4.11 -2.85
C SER A 64 -2.24 -4.79 -2.65
N GLY A 65 -3.32 -4.03 -2.79
CA GLY A 65 -4.67 -4.45 -2.39
C GLY A 65 -5.60 -4.89 -3.52
N PHE A 66 -5.42 -4.40 -4.76
CA PHE A 66 -6.43 -4.56 -5.82
C PHE A 66 -6.77 -6.02 -6.13
N MET A 67 -5.76 -6.88 -6.21
CA MET A 67 -5.98 -8.28 -6.54
C MET A 67 -6.80 -8.98 -5.46
N CYS A 68 -6.52 -8.76 -4.18
CA CYS A 68 -7.29 -9.37 -3.09
C CYS A 68 -8.70 -8.79 -2.94
N ALA A 69 -8.83 -7.47 -3.14
CA ALA A 69 -10.10 -6.76 -3.07
C ALA A 69 -11.08 -7.13 -4.20
N LYS A 70 -10.57 -7.38 -5.42
CA LYS A 70 -11.41 -7.64 -6.60
C LYS A 70 -10.91 -8.77 -7.49
N GLY A 71 -9.65 -8.74 -7.93
CA GLY A 71 -9.13 -9.67 -8.95
C GLY A 71 -9.30 -11.15 -8.59
N TRP A 72 -8.96 -11.52 -7.36
CA TRP A 72 -9.06 -12.86 -6.79
C TRP A 72 -10.32 -13.08 -5.96
N ARG A 73 -11.18 -12.07 -5.80
CA ARG A 73 -12.32 -12.18 -4.89
C ARG A 73 -13.45 -12.99 -5.54
N GLY A 74 -13.78 -14.14 -4.94
CA GLY A 74 -14.71 -15.11 -5.51
C GLY A 74 -14.08 -15.95 -6.62
N LYS A 75 -14.92 -16.56 -7.47
CA LYS A 75 -14.45 -17.38 -8.59
C LYS A 75 -14.30 -16.52 -9.85
N THR A 76 -13.05 -16.24 -10.20
CA THR A 76 -12.66 -15.40 -11.35
C THR A 76 -11.63 -16.12 -12.22
N ARG A 77 -11.29 -15.57 -13.39
CA ARG A 77 -10.16 -16.06 -14.21
C ARG A 77 -8.81 -16.01 -13.48
N PHE A 78 -8.68 -15.15 -12.48
CA PHE A 78 -7.47 -14.98 -11.68
C PHE A 78 -7.49 -15.81 -10.39
N ASN A 79 -8.65 -16.33 -9.99
CA ASN A 79 -8.82 -17.29 -8.90
C ASN A 79 -9.83 -18.38 -9.30
N PRO A 80 -9.44 -19.30 -10.20
CA PRO A 80 -10.36 -20.31 -10.75
C PRO A 80 -10.86 -21.30 -9.69
N SER A 81 -10.10 -21.47 -8.61
CA SER A 81 -10.44 -22.34 -7.48
C SER A 81 -11.42 -21.66 -6.50
N GLY A 82 -11.68 -20.35 -6.64
CA GLY A 82 -12.53 -19.61 -5.71
C GLY A 82 -12.00 -19.64 -4.28
N ILE A 83 -10.68 -19.66 -4.10
CA ILE A 83 -10.04 -19.64 -2.78
C ILE A 83 -10.49 -18.38 -2.04
N LYS A 84 -10.89 -18.50 -0.78
CA LYS A 84 -11.25 -17.33 0.04
C LYS A 84 -10.05 -16.39 0.18
N THR A 85 -10.28 -15.10 -0.04
CA THR A 85 -9.27 -14.04 0.05
C THR A 85 -9.64 -13.07 1.17
N TYR A 86 -8.63 -12.61 1.90
CA TYR A 86 -8.80 -11.62 2.97
C TYR A 86 -7.79 -10.49 2.83
N VAL A 87 -8.27 -9.26 2.93
CA VAL A 87 -7.47 -8.04 2.98
C VAL A 87 -7.19 -7.69 4.43
N ARG A 88 -5.93 -7.48 4.77
CA ARG A 88 -5.47 -7.11 6.12
C ARG A 88 -4.54 -5.91 6.00
N GLU A 89 -5.12 -4.74 6.15
CA GLU A 89 -4.39 -3.48 6.15
C GLU A 89 -3.83 -3.19 7.54
N TYR A 90 -2.65 -2.56 7.58
CA TYR A 90 -1.99 -2.10 8.79
C TYR A 90 -1.81 -0.59 8.68
N ASP A 91 -2.73 0.14 9.32
CA ASP A 91 -2.69 1.60 9.37
C ASP A 91 -1.44 2.06 10.12
N HIS A 92 -0.64 2.91 9.49
CA HIS A 92 0.59 3.40 10.08
C HIS A 92 0.28 4.29 11.29
N SER A 93 0.77 3.89 12.46
CA SER A 93 0.79 4.76 13.63
C SER A 93 2.24 5.15 13.96
N PRO A 94 2.58 6.45 13.98
CA PRO A 94 3.90 6.89 14.37
C PRO A 94 4.20 6.53 15.84
N PRO A 95 5.46 6.29 16.20
CA PRO A 95 5.85 6.03 17.59
C PRO A 95 5.45 7.19 18.50
N ALA A 96 4.97 6.87 19.70
CA ALA A 96 4.47 7.86 20.65
C ALA A 96 5.61 8.72 21.24
N ASN A 97 6.86 8.24 21.17
CA ASN A 97 8.04 8.95 21.63
C ASN A 97 9.33 8.47 20.91
N LEU A 98 10.40 9.27 20.97
CA LEU A 98 11.69 8.99 20.33
C LEU A 98 12.37 7.71 20.86
N LEU A 99 11.98 7.22 22.05
CA LEU A 99 12.56 6.04 22.69
C LEU A 99 12.02 4.72 22.13
N GLU A 100 10.84 4.73 21.51
CA GLU A 100 10.27 3.55 20.83
C GLU A 100 11.02 3.17 19.55
N GLY A 101 11.90 4.03 19.04
CA GLY A 101 12.67 3.75 17.83
C GLY A 101 11.76 3.57 16.61
N ARG A 102 11.81 2.39 15.98
CA ARG A 102 10.92 2.03 14.86
C ARG A 102 9.58 1.59 15.46
N GLY A 103 8.58 2.47 15.39
CA GLY A 103 7.27 2.27 16.04
C GLY A 103 6.68 0.88 15.83
N THR A 104 6.11 0.29 16.89
CA THR A 104 5.57 -1.09 16.91
C THR A 104 4.34 -1.28 16.03
N GLN A 105 3.82 -0.19 15.45
CA GLN A 105 2.66 -0.15 14.55
C GLN A 105 3.00 0.54 13.22
N SER A 106 4.27 0.48 12.78
CA SER A 106 4.64 1.03 11.49
C SER A 106 3.95 0.30 10.34
N GLY A 107 3.30 1.06 9.45
CA GLY A 107 2.82 0.60 8.15
C GLY A 107 3.82 0.84 7.01
N ALA A 108 5.05 1.29 7.28
CA ALA A 108 6.05 1.58 6.24
C ALA A 108 6.61 0.29 5.64
N HIS A 109 6.93 0.30 4.35
CA HIS A 109 7.24 -0.87 3.53
C HIS A 109 8.26 -1.82 4.18
N VAL A 110 9.35 -1.28 4.73
CA VAL A 110 10.41 -2.07 5.37
C VAL A 110 10.09 -2.38 6.83
N ASP A 111 9.54 -1.40 7.56
CA ASP A 111 9.34 -1.50 9.00
C ASP A 111 8.06 -2.27 9.39
N ILE A 112 7.18 -2.58 8.43
CA ILE A 112 5.98 -3.38 8.65
C ILE A 112 6.27 -4.78 9.20
N MET A 113 7.48 -5.31 8.96
CA MET A 113 7.94 -6.58 9.53
C MET A 113 8.07 -6.53 11.06
N GLY A 114 8.19 -5.34 11.65
CA GLY A 114 8.17 -5.10 13.09
C GLY A 114 6.78 -4.76 13.65
N ASN A 115 5.75 -4.70 12.79
CA ASN A 115 4.38 -4.37 13.21
C ASN A 115 3.79 -5.52 14.02
N PHE A 116 3.44 -5.27 15.28
CA PHE A 116 2.98 -6.33 16.18
C PHE A 116 1.70 -7.01 15.69
N ALA A 117 0.78 -6.24 15.10
CA ALA A 117 -0.48 -6.79 14.59
C ALA A 117 -0.24 -7.69 13.38
N LEU A 118 0.77 -7.36 12.56
CA LEU A 118 1.15 -8.18 11.41
C LEU A 118 1.77 -9.49 11.87
N ILE A 119 2.71 -9.40 12.81
CA ILE A 119 3.34 -10.56 13.41
C ILE A 119 2.27 -11.46 14.06
N GLU A 120 1.31 -10.88 14.79
CA GLU A 120 0.20 -11.63 15.39
C GLU A 120 -0.62 -12.38 14.32
N ASP A 121 -1.06 -11.70 13.26
CA ASP A 121 -1.83 -12.33 12.18
C ASP A 121 -1.04 -13.48 11.51
N VAL A 122 0.24 -13.26 11.20
CA VAL A 122 1.11 -14.29 10.62
C VAL A 122 1.25 -15.49 11.54
N MET A 123 1.46 -15.26 12.84
CA MET A 123 1.57 -16.33 13.84
C MET A 123 0.26 -17.11 13.98
N ARG A 124 -0.89 -16.42 13.99
CA ARG A 124 -2.21 -17.07 14.08
C ARG A 124 -2.50 -17.91 12.83
N VAL A 125 -2.21 -17.40 11.64
CA VAL A 125 -2.35 -18.15 10.38
C VAL A 125 -1.43 -19.38 10.38
N ALA A 126 -0.16 -19.22 10.79
CA ALA A 126 0.79 -20.32 10.89
C ALA A 126 0.34 -21.40 11.91
N ALA A 127 -0.37 -21.00 12.97
CA ALA A 127 -0.98 -21.90 13.94
C ALA A 127 -2.29 -22.56 13.45
N GLY A 128 -2.76 -22.24 12.23
CA GLY A 128 -3.92 -22.85 11.61
C GLY A 128 -5.24 -22.08 11.77
N ALA A 129 -5.21 -20.85 12.30
CA ALA A 129 -6.40 -20.01 12.36
C ALA A 129 -6.85 -19.60 10.94
N LYS A 130 -8.17 -19.63 10.73
CA LYS A 130 -8.81 -19.22 9.47
C LYS A 130 -9.04 -17.72 9.44
N GLY A 131 -9.25 -17.15 8.26
CA GLY A 131 -9.48 -15.71 8.11
C GLY A 131 -10.70 -15.18 8.87
N GLU A 132 -11.76 -15.97 8.99
CA GLU A 132 -12.92 -15.63 9.83
C GLU A 132 -12.54 -15.51 11.33
N GLU A 133 -11.61 -16.33 11.82
CA GLU A 133 -11.11 -16.27 13.21
C GLU A 133 -10.20 -15.06 13.45
N LEU A 134 -9.56 -14.54 12.39
CA LEU A 134 -8.80 -13.28 12.40
C LEU A 134 -9.71 -12.03 12.27
N GLY A 135 -11.03 -12.22 12.16
CA GLY A 135 -12.00 -11.14 12.01
C GLY A 135 -12.33 -10.77 10.56
N GLY A 136 -11.87 -11.55 9.58
CA GLY A 136 -12.10 -11.32 8.17
C GLY A 136 -11.28 -10.15 7.60
N ASP A 137 -11.87 -9.45 6.64
CA ASP A 137 -11.25 -8.25 6.04
C ASP A 137 -11.11 -7.14 7.09
N ARG A 138 -9.90 -6.56 7.19
CA ARG A 138 -9.62 -5.34 7.94
C ARG A 138 -9.07 -4.31 6.97
N VAL A 139 -9.87 -3.28 6.69
CA VAL A 139 -9.61 -2.28 5.65
C VAL A 139 -9.87 -0.89 6.21
N TYR A 140 -8.87 -0.02 6.09
CA TYR A 140 -8.88 1.40 6.45
C TYR A 140 -8.94 2.28 5.19
N SER A 141 -8.36 1.83 4.08
CA SER A 141 -8.36 2.53 2.80
C SER A 141 -9.69 2.41 2.05
N ASP A 142 -9.82 3.17 0.97
CA ASP A 142 -10.96 3.08 0.05
C ASP A 142 -10.75 2.02 -1.06
N ILE A 143 -9.89 1.02 -0.85
CA ILE A 143 -9.48 0.04 -1.88
C ILE A 143 -10.66 -0.65 -2.59
N PHE A 144 -11.73 -1.01 -1.88
CA PHE A 144 -12.90 -1.61 -2.52
C PHE A 144 -13.58 -0.64 -3.50
N LYS A 145 -13.74 0.63 -3.10
CA LYS A 145 -14.32 1.67 -3.96
C LYS A 145 -13.43 1.95 -5.16
N TRP A 146 -12.10 2.00 -4.97
CA TRP A 146 -11.15 2.18 -6.07
C TRP A 146 -11.17 0.99 -7.02
N SER A 147 -11.29 -0.23 -6.48
CA SER A 147 -11.34 -1.46 -7.27
C SER A 147 -12.58 -1.51 -8.18
N ASP A 148 -13.73 -0.99 -7.74
CA ASP A 148 -14.96 -0.94 -8.53
C ASP A 148 -14.81 -0.07 -9.78
N ARG A 149 -13.98 0.98 -9.70
CA ARG A 149 -13.70 1.88 -10.83
C ARG A 149 -12.84 1.23 -11.93
N ILE A 150 -12.11 0.16 -11.60
CA ILE A 150 -11.26 -0.55 -12.55
C ILE A 150 -12.10 -1.58 -13.30
N LYS A 151 -12.21 -1.37 -14.62
CA LYS A 151 -12.91 -2.27 -15.54
C LYS A 151 -11.97 -3.39 -15.98
N LEU A 152 -11.83 -4.40 -15.13
CA LEU A 152 -11.10 -5.63 -15.45
C LEU A 152 -12.11 -6.75 -15.74
N PRO A 153 -12.01 -7.46 -16.88
CA PRO A 153 -12.80 -8.66 -17.13
C PRO A 153 -12.38 -9.76 -16.14
N LEU A 154 -13.28 -10.15 -15.24
CA LEU A 154 -13.06 -11.17 -14.20
C LEU A 154 -13.57 -12.55 -14.63
#